data_AF-A0A1F6IVR1-F1
#
_entry.id   AF-A0A1F6IVR1-F1
#
_cell.length_a   1.000
_cell.length_b   1.000
_cell.length_c   1.000
_cell.angle_alpha   90.00
_cell.angle_beta   90.00
_cell.angle_gamma   90.00
#
_symmetry.space_group_name_H-M   'P 1'
#
loop_
_entity.id
_entity.type
_entity.pdbx_description
1 polymer ?
#
loop_
_entity_poly.entity_id
_entity_poly.type
_entity_poly.pdbx_seq_one_letter_code
_entity_poly.pdbx_strand_id
1 'polypeptide(L)'
;MFSARNIIVLLIIFAASGFAFLLLRQSSPPIIAPSPTPTESSNIVTIQSVPEIETSEVHSPDGKMKLIMEKTANGENMTYSFSVSETAQNIRNEIYSKTVLPGTNFELFPNAWSPDNKYFFITEENITSVDYFVFKANGESISSSEQYINVVPLFVARNTGFTLSEITGWDSETLLHIYTTREDGSRGASFWFEIPSKAIIQLASR
;
A
#
# COMPACT_ATOMS: atom_id res chain seq x y z
N MET A 1 19.94 23.73 52.59
CA MET A 1 20.48 25.09 52.84
C MET A 1 22.00 24.95 52.94
N PHE A 2 22.71 25.14 51.83
CA PHE A 2 24.17 25.01 51.79
C PHE A 2 24.83 26.36 52.10
N SER A 3 25.80 26.31 53.00
CA SER A 3 26.48 27.45 53.63
C SER A 3 27.48 28.13 52.69
N ALA A 4 27.53 29.46 52.75
CA ALA A 4 28.24 30.40 51.89
C ALA A 4 29.79 30.27 51.86
N ARG A 5 30.38 29.28 52.53
CA ARG A 5 31.85 29.10 52.61
C ARG A 5 32.45 28.27 51.48
N ASN A 6 31.64 27.55 50.69
CA ASN A 6 32.14 26.69 49.60
C ASN A 6 32.09 27.33 48.20
N ILE A 7 31.64 28.60 48.08
CA ILE A 7 31.55 29.32 46.80
C ILE A 7 32.83 30.11 46.48
N ILE A 8 33.66 30.43 47.49
CA ILE A 8 34.81 31.32 47.34
C ILE A 8 36.03 30.60 46.73
N VAL A 9 36.16 29.28 46.90
CA VAL A 9 37.33 28.52 46.42
C VAL A 9 37.28 28.25 44.90
N LEU A 10 36.09 28.25 44.28
CA LEU A 10 35.92 27.93 42.86
C LEU A 10 36.14 29.14 41.92
N LEU A 11 36.07 30.37 42.44
CA LEU A 11 36.21 31.61 41.65
C LEU A 11 37.67 32.03 41.39
N ILE A 12 38.64 31.53 42.17
CA ILE A 12 40.06 31.91 42.04
C ILE A 12 40.78 31.11 40.94
N ILE A 13 40.29 29.92 40.57
CA ILE A 13 40.91 29.07 39.53
C ILE A 13 40.56 29.56 38.12
N PHE A 14 39.44 30.26 37.91
CA PHE A 14 39.05 30.81 36.61
C PHE A 14 39.76 32.12 36.22
N ALA A 15 40.36 32.83 37.18
CA ALA A 15 41.03 34.11 36.91
C ALA A 15 42.50 33.95 36.44
N ALA A 16 43.13 32.79 36.69
CA ALA A 16 44.53 32.55 36.33
C ALA A 16 44.73 31.93 34.93
N SER A 17 43.69 31.35 34.33
CA SER A 17 43.74 30.71 33.00
C SER A 17 43.36 31.65 31.84
N GLY A 18 42.74 32.80 32.13
CA GLY A 18 42.33 33.79 31.11
C GLY A 18 43.42 34.76 30.63
N PHE A 19 44.54 34.89 31.35
CA PHE A 19 45.54 35.93 31.06
C PHE A 19 46.69 35.45 30.15
N ALA A 20 46.89 34.14 29.99
CA ALA A 20 47.96 33.58 29.14
C ALA A 20 47.57 33.48 27.65
N PHE A 21 46.28 33.53 27.30
CA PHE A 21 45.84 33.36 25.91
C PHE A 21 45.90 34.65 25.06
N LEU A 22 46.05 35.82 25.69
CA LEU A 22 46.03 37.12 24.99
C LEU A 22 47.40 37.62 24.51
N LEU A 23 48.49 36.93 24.82
CA LEU A 23 49.87 37.36 24.47
C LEU A 23 50.50 36.61 23.29
N LEU A 24 49.77 35.73 22.59
CA LEU A 24 50.22 35.08 21.35
C LEU A 24 49.60 35.68 20.08
N ARG A 25 49.02 36.88 20.16
CA ARG A 25 48.71 37.68 18.97
C ARG A 25 49.98 38.36 18.46
N GLN A 26 50.75 37.68 17.62
CA GLN A 26 51.66 38.37 16.72
C GLN A 26 51.93 37.57 15.44
N SER A 27 51.65 38.27 14.32
CA SER A 27 52.36 38.17 13.04
C SER A 27 51.95 37.06 12.08
N SER A 28 50.97 37.33 11.21
CA SER A 28 50.95 36.73 9.86
C SER A 28 51.27 37.82 8.83
N PRO A 29 52.24 37.60 7.92
CA PRO A 29 52.58 38.54 6.86
C PRO A 29 51.45 38.65 5.82
N PRO A 30 51.41 39.73 5.01
CA PRO A 30 50.43 39.84 3.93
C PRO A 30 50.68 38.74 2.88
N ILE A 31 49.76 37.79 2.78
CA ILE A 31 49.74 36.81 1.69
C ILE A 31 49.02 37.45 0.51
N ILE A 32 49.76 37.61 -0.58
CA ILE A 32 49.27 37.96 -1.91
C ILE A 32 48.26 36.89 -2.34
N ALA A 33 47.07 37.34 -2.73
CA ALA A 33 45.97 36.49 -3.14
C ALA A 33 46.37 35.56 -4.31
N PRO A 34 46.25 34.23 -4.18
CA PRO A 34 46.19 33.37 -5.36
C PRO A 34 44.85 33.62 -6.07
N SER A 35 44.95 33.79 -7.39
CA SER A 35 43.83 33.84 -8.34
C SER A 35 42.75 32.80 -7.98
N PRO A 36 41.44 33.13 -8.00
CA PRO A 36 40.40 32.16 -7.72
C PRO A 36 40.47 31.05 -8.78
N THR A 37 41.02 29.91 -8.40
CA THR A 37 40.75 28.64 -9.06
C THR A 37 39.24 28.49 -9.13
N PRO A 38 38.64 28.10 -10.27
CA PRO A 38 37.22 27.81 -10.31
C PRO A 38 36.97 26.66 -9.32
N THR A 39 36.39 26.99 -8.17
CA THR A 39 35.81 25.99 -7.29
C THR A 39 34.67 25.39 -8.08
N GLU A 40 34.87 24.22 -8.67
CA GLU A 40 33.77 23.35 -9.04
C GLU A 40 32.95 23.13 -7.78
N SER A 41 31.89 23.93 -7.65
CA SER A 41 30.79 23.65 -6.73
C SER A 41 30.18 22.36 -7.23
N SER A 42 30.72 21.24 -6.72
CA SER A 42 30.06 19.96 -6.76
C SER A 42 28.84 20.08 -5.85
N ASN A 43 27.80 20.72 -6.38
CA ASN A 43 26.45 20.50 -5.93
C ASN A 43 26.20 19.01 -6.17
N ILE A 44 26.45 18.20 -5.15
CA ILE A 44 25.94 16.84 -5.10
C ILE A 44 24.42 17.02 -5.08
N VAL A 45 23.83 16.96 -6.28
CA VAL A 45 22.40 16.80 -6.44
C VAL A 45 22.12 15.42 -5.86
N THR A 46 21.64 15.38 -4.61
CA THR A 46 20.99 14.18 -4.07
C THR A 46 19.81 13.91 -4.99
N ILE A 47 20.00 12.98 -5.92
CA ILE A 47 18.93 12.52 -6.81
C ILE A 47 17.96 11.79 -5.88
N GLN A 48 16.91 12.50 -5.45
CA GLN A 48 15.83 11.90 -4.71
C GLN A 48 15.19 10.89 -5.65
N SER A 49 15.45 9.60 -5.40
CA SER A 49 14.92 8.51 -6.19
C SER A 49 13.40 8.62 -6.19
N VAL A 50 12.82 8.94 -7.34
CA VAL A 50 11.38 8.89 -7.54
C VAL A 50 10.96 7.44 -7.33
N PRO A 51 9.96 7.15 -6.48
CA PRO A 51 9.52 5.79 -6.27
C PRO A 51 9.04 5.19 -7.60
N GLU A 52 9.51 4.00 -7.93
CA GLU A 52 9.06 3.25 -9.10
C GLU A 52 7.60 2.81 -8.89
N ILE A 53 6.76 3.10 -9.89
CA ILE A 53 5.34 2.76 -9.89
C ILE A 53 5.13 1.63 -10.90
N GLU A 54 4.80 0.45 -10.40
CA GLU A 54 4.36 -0.68 -11.23
C GLU A 54 2.85 -0.53 -11.49
N THR A 55 2.40 -0.70 -12.74
CA THR A 55 0.99 -0.58 -13.11
C THR A 55 0.50 -1.83 -13.82
N SER A 56 -0.72 -2.27 -13.49
CA SER A 56 -1.45 -3.31 -14.23
C SER A 56 -2.90 -2.86 -14.45
N GLU A 57 -3.53 -3.35 -15.52
CA GLU A 57 -4.92 -3.00 -15.82
C GLU A 57 -5.70 -4.17 -16.42
N VAL A 58 -7.00 -4.19 -16.17
CA VAL A 58 -7.96 -5.13 -16.77
C VAL A 58 -9.19 -4.37 -17.27
N HIS A 59 -9.62 -4.70 -18.47
CA HIS A 59 -10.78 -4.07 -19.10
C HIS A 59 -12.08 -4.74 -18.67
N SER A 60 -13.12 -3.93 -18.54
CA SER A 60 -14.49 -4.40 -18.45
C SER A 60 -14.91 -5.19 -19.71
N PRO A 61 -15.89 -6.11 -19.60
CA PRO A 61 -16.38 -6.92 -20.71
C PRO A 61 -16.75 -6.15 -21.99
N ASP A 62 -17.32 -4.95 -21.86
CA ASP A 62 -17.68 -4.11 -23.01
C ASP A 62 -16.57 -3.14 -23.45
N GLY A 63 -15.42 -3.16 -22.76
CA GLY A 63 -14.24 -2.35 -23.04
C GLY A 63 -14.37 -0.87 -22.66
N LYS A 64 -15.51 -0.41 -22.13
CA LYS A 64 -15.75 1.02 -21.85
C LYS A 64 -15.08 1.50 -20.58
N MET A 65 -14.87 0.60 -19.63
CA MET A 65 -14.17 0.87 -18.37
C MET A 65 -12.92 -0.01 -18.24
N LYS A 66 -11.98 0.45 -17.44
CA LYS A 66 -10.81 -0.33 -17.00
C LYS A 66 -10.54 -0.14 -15.52
N LEU A 67 -10.09 -1.21 -14.89
CA LEU A 67 -9.63 -1.25 -13.50
C LEU A 67 -8.10 -1.22 -13.56
N ILE A 68 -7.51 -0.27 -12.84
CA ILE A 68 -6.07 -0.01 -12.84
C ILE A 68 -5.59 -0.24 -11.41
N MET A 69 -4.56 -1.07 -11.25
CA MET A 69 -3.82 -1.21 -10.01
C MET A 69 -2.44 -0.57 -10.18
N GLU A 70 -2.11 0.33 -9.27
CA GLU A 70 -0.77 0.91 -9.14
C GLU A 70 -0.13 0.44 -7.85
N LYS A 71 1.12 -0.01 -7.94
CA LYS A 71 1.92 -0.48 -6.83
C LYS A 71 3.13 0.42 -6.68
N THR A 72 3.25 1.04 -5.50
CA THR A 72 4.30 2.00 -5.19
C THR A 72 5.07 1.53 -3.96
N ALA A 73 6.40 1.44 -4.08
CA ALA A 73 7.27 1.17 -2.94
C ALA A 73 7.30 2.36 -1.99
N ASN A 74 7.12 2.10 -0.69
CA ASN A 74 7.18 3.10 0.36
C ASN A 74 8.06 2.59 1.51
N GLY A 75 9.38 2.70 1.33
CA GLY A 75 10.36 2.09 2.21
C GLY A 75 10.33 0.56 2.07
N GLU A 76 10.11 -0.14 3.18
CA GLU A 76 9.93 -1.61 3.19
C GLU A 76 8.49 -2.01 2.84
N ASN A 77 7.53 -1.09 2.89
CA ASN A 77 6.13 -1.38 2.63
C ASN A 77 5.77 -1.15 1.17
N MET A 78 4.66 -1.75 0.75
CA MET A 78 4.08 -1.53 -0.59
C MET A 78 2.70 -0.89 -0.44
N THR A 79 2.43 0.18 -1.19
CA THR A 79 1.09 0.74 -1.31
C THR A 79 0.49 0.31 -2.63
N TYR A 80 -0.70 -0.27 -2.57
CA TYR A 80 -1.53 -0.62 -3.73
C TYR A 80 -2.72 0.33 -3.79
N SER A 81 -2.90 1.00 -4.93
CA SER A 81 -4.07 1.83 -5.21
C SER A 81 -4.83 1.26 -6.41
N PHE A 82 -6.16 1.26 -6.30
CA PHE A 82 -7.07 0.74 -7.30
C PHE A 82 -7.96 1.87 -7.79
N SER A 83 -7.97 2.09 -9.10
CA SER A 83 -8.78 3.11 -9.74
C SER A 83 -9.61 2.54 -10.87
N VAL A 84 -10.82 3.05 -11.03
CA VAL A 84 -11.65 2.79 -12.23
C VAL A 84 -11.55 4.01 -13.14
N SER A 85 -11.43 3.76 -14.45
CA SER A 85 -11.42 4.81 -15.45
C SER A 85 -12.29 4.46 -16.64
N GLU A 86 -13.01 5.45 -17.17
CA GLU A 86 -13.63 5.34 -18.48
C GLU A 86 -12.56 5.43 -19.57
N THR A 87 -12.51 4.43 -20.45
CA THR A 87 -11.50 4.29 -21.50
C THR A 87 -11.45 5.52 -22.42
N ALA A 88 -12.59 6.17 -22.67
CA ALA A 88 -12.68 7.34 -23.55
C ALA A 88 -12.19 8.65 -22.91
N GLN A 89 -12.37 8.81 -21.60
CA GLN A 89 -12.12 10.07 -20.89
C GLN A 89 -10.78 10.07 -20.16
N ASN A 90 -10.25 8.89 -19.83
CA ASN A 90 -9.04 8.68 -19.04
C ASN A 90 -9.05 9.42 -17.67
N ILE A 91 -10.25 9.74 -17.17
CA ILE A 91 -10.46 10.25 -15.82
C ILE A 91 -10.39 9.06 -14.88
N ARG A 92 -9.54 9.13 -13.87
CA ARG A 92 -9.36 8.07 -12.87
C ARG A 92 -10.13 8.42 -11.60
N ASN A 93 -10.94 7.49 -11.14
CA ASN A 93 -11.60 7.55 -9.84
C ASN A 93 -10.95 6.49 -8.94
N GLU A 94 -10.24 6.91 -7.91
CA GLU A 94 -9.65 5.99 -6.93
C GLU A 94 -10.77 5.36 -6.10
N ILE A 95 -10.80 4.02 -6.06
CA ILE A 95 -11.82 3.23 -5.38
C ILE A 95 -11.30 2.69 -4.05
N TYR A 96 -10.02 2.33 -3.99
CA TYR A 96 -9.42 1.70 -2.81
C TYR A 96 -7.92 1.91 -2.78
N SER A 97 -7.35 2.04 -1.59
CA SER A 97 -5.90 2.10 -1.38
C SER A 97 -5.52 1.43 -0.08
N LYS A 98 -4.45 0.64 -0.10
CA LYS A 98 -3.93 -0.10 1.06
C LYS A 98 -2.42 -0.15 1.05
N THR A 99 -1.81 0.23 2.17
CA THR A 99 -0.39 -0.05 2.44
C THR A 99 -0.26 -1.37 3.18
N VAL A 100 0.59 -2.25 2.67
CA VAL A 100 0.83 -3.59 3.21
C VAL A 100 2.31 -3.84 3.50
N LEU A 101 2.56 -4.78 4.39
CA LEU A 101 3.90 -5.28 4.72
C LEU A 101 4.47 -6.13 3.58
N PRO A 102 5.80 -6.32 3.53
CA PRO A 102 6.43 -7.28 2.63
C PRO A 102 5.76 -8.66 2.66
N GLY A 103 5.64 -9.28 1.49
CA GLY A 103 5.04 -10.61 1.35
C GLY A 103 3.52 -10.61 1.19
N THR A 104 2.88 -9.43 1.17
CA THR A 104 1.49 -9.28 0.73
C THR A 104 1.44 -8.73 -0.69
N ASN A 105 0.66 -9.36 -1.55
CA ASN A 105 0.47 -8.97 -2.94
C ASN A 105 -1.02 -8.78 -3.24
N PHE A 106 -1.29 -7.93 -4.22
CA PHE A 106 -2.60 -7.85 -4.84
C PHE A 106 -2.54 -8.27 -6.29
N GLU A 107 -3.61 -8.89 -6.77
CA GLU A 107 -3.73 -9.35 -8.15
C GLU A 107 -5.02 -8.87 -8.81
N LEU A 108 -4.92 -8.57 -10.11
CA LEU A 108 -6.04 -8.30 -11.00
C LEU A 108 -6.19 -9.44 -12.00
N PHE A 109 -7.28 -10.19 -11.91
CA PHE A 109 -7.57 -11.26 -12.87
C PHE A 109 -8.31 -10.72 -14.11
N PRO A 110 -8.11 -11.32 -15.30
CA PRO A 110 -8.80 -10.90 -16.53
C PRO A 110 -10.34 -10.94 -16.46
N ASN A 111 -10.88 -11.77 -15.57
CA ASN A 111 -12.31 -11.96 -15.29
C ASN A 111 -12.77 -11.21 -14.03
N ALA A 112 -12.03 -10.19 -13.57
CA ALA A 112 -12.34 -9.42 -12.37
C ALA A 112 -13.70 -8.71 -12.44
N TRP A 113 -14.13 -8.30 -13.62
CA TRP A 113 -15.32 -7.49 -13.86
C TRP A 113 -16.61 -8.31 -14.00
N SER A 114 -17.69 -7.83 -13.38
CA SER A 114 -19.02 -8.39 -13.61
C SER A 114 -19.48 -8.14 -15.06
N PRO A 115 -20.33 -9.02 -15.63
CA PRO A 115 -20.82 -8.89 -17.00
C PRO A 115 -21.48 -7.55 -17.34
N ASP A 116 -22.10 -6.89 -16.37
CA ASP A 116 -22.78 -5.59 -16.50
C ASP A 116 -21.90 -4.40 -16.07
N ASN A 117 -20.63 -4.64 -15.77
CA ASN A 117 -19.64 -3.69 -15.29
C ASN A 117 -19.98 -2.98 -13.97
N LYS A 118 -20.99 -3.43 -13.22
CA LYS A 118 -21.38 -2.78 -11.96
C LYS A 118 -20.45 -3.14 -10.80
N TYR A 119 -19.81 -4.29 -10.87
CA TYR A 119 -18.94 -4.80 -9.83
C TYR A 119 -17.60 -5.26 -10.40
N PHE A 120 -16.61 -5.28 -9.54
CA PHE A 120 -15.35 -5.99 -9.78
C PHE A 120 -14.86 -6.63 -8.50
N PHE A 121 -14.01 -7.65 -8.61
CA PHE A 121 -13.29 -8.18 -7.45
C PHE A 121 -11.78 -8.04 -7.63
N ILE A 122 -11.06 -7.96 -6.51
CA ILE A 122 -9.61 -8.02 -6.44
C ILE A 122 -9.20 -9.08 -5.42
N THR A 123 -8.00 -9.60 -5.56
CA THR A 123 -7.45 -10.60 -4.66
C THR A 123 -6.28 -10.02 -3.88
N GLU A 124 -6.27 -10.23 -2.56
CA GLU A 124 -5.13 -9.99 -1.70
C GLU A 124 -4.58 -11.33 -1.24
N GLU A 125 -3.33 -11.60 -1.56
CA GLU A 125 -2.62 -12.79 -1.11
C GLU A 125 -1.54 -12.37 -0.11
N ASN A 126 -1.50 -13.06 1.02
CA ASN A 126 -0.38 -13.02 1.94
C ASN A 126 0.12 -14.44 2.21
N ILE A 127 1.13 -14.57 3.07
CA ILE A 127 1.80 -15.85 3.37
C ILE A 127 0.82 -16.94 3.85
N THR A 128 -0.32 -16.55 4.43
CA THR A 128 -1.24 -17.47 5.12
C THR A 128 -2.67 -17.46 4.60
N SER A 129 -3.09 -16.44 3.85
CA SER A 129 -4.45 -16.31 3.36
C SER A 129 -4.51 -15.68 1.98
N VAL A 130 -5.58 -16.04 1.27
CA VAL A 130 -6.01 -15.38 0.04
C VAL A 130 -7.41 -14.83 0.32
N ASP A 131 -7.53 -13.52 0.28
CA ASP A 131 -8.77 -12.78 0.49
C ASP A 131 -9.30 -12.24 -0.84
N TYR A 132 -10.63 -12.20 -0.97
CA TYR A 132 -11.30 -11.73 -2.19
C TYR A 132 -12.25 -10.60 -1.81
N PHE A 133 -12.02 -9.43 -2.41
CA PHE A 133 -12.76 -8.21 -2.12
C PHE A 133 -13.59 -7.77 -3.31
N VAL A 134 -14.89 -7.56 -3.11
CA VAL A 134 -15.82 -7.10 -4.14
C VAL A 134 -16.19 -5.64 -3.92
N PHE A 135 -16.10 -4.84 -4.97
CA PHE A 135 -16.40 -3.42 -4.98
C PHE A 135 -17.47 -3.09 -6.02
N LYS A 136 -18.18 -1.97 -5.82
CA LYS A 136 -18.93 -1.34 -6.91
C LYS A 136 -17.96 -0.55 -7.79
N ALA A 137 -18.13 -0.67 -9.10
CA ALA A 137 -17.29 0.02 -10.09
C ALA A 137 -17.38 1.56 -10.02
N ASN A 138 -18.52 2.08 -9.55
CA ASN A 138 -18.73 3.52 -9.38
C ASN A 138 -18.06 4.12 -8.12
N GLY A 139 -17.45 3.28 -7.26
CA GLY A 139 -16.81 3.72 -6.02
C GLY A 139 -17.77 3.99 -4.86
N GLU A 140 -19.07 3.79 -5.05
CA GLU A 140 -20.01 3.83 -3.94
C GLU A 140 -19.81 2.65 -3.00
N SER A 141 -20.11 2.85 -1.73
CA SER A 141 -20.14 1.78 -0.75
C SER A 141 -21.20 0.72 -1.12
N ILE A 142 -20.90 -0.54 -0.78
CA ILE A 142 -21.84 -1.67 -0.91
C ILE A 142 -23.04 -1.45 0.01
N SER A 143 -22.78 -1.03 1.25
CA SER A 143 -23.77 -0.69 2.27
C SER A 143 -23.36 0.58 3.00
N SER A 144 -24.18 1.05 3.95
CA SER A 144 -23.89 2.28 4.72
C SER A 144 -22.58 2.21 5.53
N SER A 145 -22.06 1.01 5.81
CA SER A 145 -20.87 0.79 6.63
C SER A 145 -19.75 0.01 5.93
N GLU A 146 -19.96 -0.44 4.70
CA GLU A 146 -19.02 -1.33 4.00
C GLU A 146 -18.70 -0.77 2.61
N GLN A 147 -17.45 -0.38 2.41
CA GLN A 147 -16.94 0.03 1.09
C GLN A 147 -16.85 -1.17 0.13
N TYR A 148 -16.55 -2.35 0.65
CA TYR A 148 -16.39 -3.60 -0.08
C TYR A 148 -16.93 -4.78 0.69
N ILE A 149 -17.08 -5.92 0.02
CA ILE A 149 -17.36 -7.22 0.65
C ILE A 149 -16.09 -8.06 0.65
N ASN A 150 -15.63 -8.54 1.81
CA ASN A 150 -14.69 -9.65 1.86
C ASN A 150 -15.48 -10.98 1.84
N VAL A 151 -15.29 -11.78 0.79
CA VAL A 151 -16.06 -13.01 0.54
C VAL A 151 -15.65 -14.13 1.51
N VAL A 152 -14.37 -14.25 1.86
CA VAL A 152 -13.83 -15.35 2.66
C VAL A 152 -14.49 -15.49 4.04
N PRO A 153 -14.56 -14.44 4.90
CA PRO A 153 -15.18 -14.57 6.22
C PRO A 153 -16.68 -14.89 6.13
N LEU A 154 -17.36 -14.43 5.09
CA LEU A 154 -18.77 -14.75 4.85
C LEU A 154 -18.94 -16.22 4.46
N PHE A 155 -18.03 -16.76 3.65
CA PHE A 155 -18.01 -18.17 3.29
C PHE A 155 -17.76 -19.07 4.50
N VAL A 156 -16.74 -18.75 5.30
CA VAL A 156 -16.43 -19.48 6.54
C VAL A 156 -17.60 -19.44 7.51
N ALA A 157 -18.25 -18.28 7.69
CA ALA A 157 -19.39 -18.13 8.60
C ALA A 157 -20.61 -18.99 8.21
N ARG A 158 -20.74 -19.40 6.93
CA ARG A 158 -21.81 -20.31 6.50
C ARG A 158 -21.60 -21.76 6.93
N ASN A 159 -20.41 -22.13 7.40
CA ASN A 159 -20.08 -23.48 7.85
C ASN A 159 -20.49 -24.56 6.84
N THR A 160 -20.07 -24.39 5.58
CA THR A 160 -20.43 -25.28 4.46
C THR A 160 -19.78 -26.66 4.53
N GLY A 161 -18.78 -26.83 5.40
CA GLY A 161 -17.93 -28.03 5.46
C GLY A 161 -16.85 -28.09 4.37
N PHE A 162 -16.65 -26.99 3.62
CA PHE A 162 -15.62 -26.88 2.59
C PHE A 162 -14.72 -25.66 2.85
N THR A 163 -13.52 -25.68 2.27
CA THR A 163 -12.60 -24.53 2.26
C THR A 163 -12.70 -23.82 0.92
N LEU A 164 -12.85 -22.49 0.94
CA LEU A 164 -12.77 -21.68 -0.28
C LEU A 164 -11.37 -21.81 -0.88
N SER A 165 -11.30 -22.28 -2.12
CA SER A 165 -10.04 -22.46 -2.84
C SER A 165 -9.77 -21.29 -3.79
N GLU A 166 -10.76 -20.90 -4.58
CA GLU A 166 -10.59 -19.91 -5.65
C GLU A 166 -11.92 -19.24 -6.00
N ILE A 167 -11.86 -17.97 -6.42
CA ILE A 167 -12.95 -17.30 -7.15
C ILE A 167 -12.51 -17.13 -8.61
N THR A 168 -13.22 -17.78 -9.52
CA THR A 168 -12.86 -17.84 -10.96
C THR A 168 -13.64 -16.85 -11.82
N GLY A 169 -14.20 -15.81 -11.21
CA GLY A 169 -14.98 -14.79 -11.90
C GLY A 169 -16.49 -14.96 -11.71
N TRP A 170 -17.23 -14.56 -12.74
CA TRP A 170 -18.66 -14.30 -12.64
C TRP A 170 -19.47 -15.29 -13.47
N ASP A 171 -20.51 -15.85 -12.87
CA ASP A 171 -21.52 -16.67 -13.55
C ASP A 171 -22.78 -15.87 -13.92
N SER A 172 -22.92 -14.65 -13.38
CA SER A 172 -23.92 -13.66 -13.81
C SER A 172 -23.51 -12.24 -13.35
N GLU A 173 -24.35 -11.23 -13.62
CA GLU A 173 -24.16 -9.85 -13.17
C GLU A 173 -23.86 -9.70 -11.67
N THR A 174 -24.40 -10.60 -10.83
CA THR A 174 -24.27 -10.52 -9.36
C THR A 174 -23.77 -11.80 -8.70
N LEU A 175 -23.38 -12.82 -9.47
CA LEU A 175 -22.95 -14.12 -8.95
C LEU A 175 -21.48 -14.38 -9.23
N LEU A 176 -20.68 -14.53 -8.17
CA LEU A 176 -19.31 -15.00 -8.24
C LEU A 176 -19.26 -16.53 -8.12
N HIS A 177 -18.44 -17.17 -8.95
CA HIS A 177 -18.19 -18.60 -8.89
C HIS A 177 -17.09 -18.92 -7.89
N ILE A 178 -17.42 -19.73 -6.88
CA ILE A 178 -16.49 -20.20 -5.85
C ILE A 178 -16.17 -21.68 -6.08
N TYR A 179 -14.89 -21.98 -6.23
CA TYR A 179 -14.36 -23.35 -6.09
C TYR A 179 -13.93 -23.63 -4.67
N THR A 180 -14.12 -24.87 -4.25
CA THR A 180 -13.79 -25.31 -2.89
C THR A 180 -13.04 -26.63 -2.89
N THR A 181 -12.42 -26.91 -1.74
CA THR A 181 -11.77 -28.18 -1.43
C THR A 181 -12.38 -28.80 -0.17
N ARG A 182 -12.29 -30.13 -0.08
CA ARG A 182 -12.54 -30.88 1.16
C ARG A 182 -11.30 -30.88 2.05
N GLU A 183 -11.45 -31.37 3.28
CA GLU A 183 -10.36 -31.54 4.24
C GLU A 183 -9.22 -32.43 3.70
N ASP A 184 -9.54 -33.42 2.88
CA ASP A 184 -8.56 -34.30 2.23
C ASP A 184 -7.85 -33.67 1.01
N GLY A 185 -8.12 -32.40 0.73
CA GLY A 185 -7.60 -31.66 -0.43
C GLY A 185 -8.29 -31.99 -1.76
N SER A 186 -9.24 -32.93 -1.79
CA SER A 186 -10.02 -33.22 -3.00
C SER A 186 -10.97 -32.08 -3.35
N ARG A 187 -11.35 -31.99 -4.62
CA ARG A 187 -12.29 -30.97 -5.10
C ARG A 187 -13.65 -31.09 -4.40
N GLY A 188 -14.06 -30.03 -3.70
CA GLY A 188 -15.35 -29.91 -3.04
C GLY A 188 -16.49 -29.51 -3.99
N ALA A 189 -17.63 -29.13 -3.42
CA ALA A 189 -18.74 -28.57 -4.18
C ALA A 189 -18.40 -27.15 -4.68
N SER A 190 -18.96 -26.74 -5.82
CA SER A 190 -18.91 -25.33 -6.24
C SER A 190 -20.05 -24.55 -5.61
N PHE A 191 -19.86 -23.25 -5.42
CA PHE A 191 -20.87 -22.35 -4.88
C PHE A 191 -20.98 -21.08 -5.72
N TRP A 192 -22.15 -20.46 -5.70
CA TRP A 192 -22.29 -19.05 -6.05
C TRP A 192 -22.28 -18.20 -4.80
N PHE A 193 -21.63 -17.05 -4.89
CA PHE A 193 -21.77 -15.95 -3.94
C PHE A 193 -22.52 -14.79 -4.59
N GLU A 194 -23.65 -14.41 -4.02
CA GLU A 194 -24.52 -13.35 -4.55
C GLU A 194 -24.23 -12.01 -3.86
N ILE A 195 -23.95 -10.97 -4.64
CA ILE A 195 -23.40 -9.69 -4.12
C ILE A 195 -24.41 -8.88 -3.28
N PRO A 196 -25.62 -8.52 -3.76
CA PRO A 196 -26.57 -7.76 -2.94
C PRO A 196 -26.95 -8.39 -1.59
N SER A 197 -27.25 -9.69 -1.58
CA SER A 197 -27.79 -10.42 -0.43
C SER A 197 -26.73 -11.14 0.40
N LYS A 198 -25.50 -11.27 -0.12
CA LYS A 198 -24.41 -12.07 0.48
C LYS A 198 -24.82 -13.53 0.68
N ALA A 199 -25.72 -14.03 -0.17
CA ALA A 199 -26.16 -15.42 -0.15
C ALA A 199 -25.06 -16.32 -0.71
N ILE A 200 -24.98 -17.53 -0.16
CA ILE A 200 -24.07 -18.58 -0.62
C ILE A 200 -24.93 -19.76 -1.05
N ILE A 201 -24.83 -20.11 -2.31
CA ILE A 201 -25.72 -21.07 -2.97
C ILE A 201 -24.87 -22.22 -3.48
N GLN A 202 -25.06 -23.42 -2.94
CA GLN A 202 -24.34 -24.59 -3.42
C GLN A 202 -24.84 -24.99 -4.81
N LEU A 203 -23.92 -25.22 -5.74
CA LEU A 203 -24.24 -25.80 -7.05
C LEU A 203 -24.42 -27.30 -6.89
N ALA A 204 -25.40 -27.86 -7.60
CA ALA A 204 -25.69 -29.28 -7.55
C ALA A 204 -24.40 -30.09 -7.79
N SER A 205 -24.08 -30.98 -6.86
CA SER A 205 -23.01 -31.96 -7.04
C SER A 205 -23.45 -32.93 -8.14
N ARG A 206 -22.59 -33.14 -9.13
CA ARG A 206 -22.73 -34.31 -10.03
C ARG A 206 -22.57 -35.60 -9.23
#